data_AF-A9IJN7-F1
#
_entry.id   AF-A9IJN7-F1
#
_cell.length_a   1.000
_cell.length_b   1.000
_cell.length_c   1.000
_cell.angle_alpha   90.00
_cell.angle_beta   90.00
_cell.angle_gamma   90.00
#
_symmetry.space_group_name_H-M   'P 1'
#
loop_
_entity.id
_entity.type
_entity.pdbx_description
1 polymer ?
#
loop_
_entity_poly.entity_id
_entity_poly.type
_entity_poly.pdbx_seq_one_letter_code
_entity_poly.pdbx_strand_id
1 'polypeptide(L)'
;MPAYLTSTGFSITPVLSLVRPGFTLAPDSFEVAEVFEVPLAFLMDPANHRLYRATLPDGRERQYYAMPWQGHFIWGATAGMLRNLYHLVRQRLAADAGWR
;
A
#
# COMPACT_ATOMS: atom_id res chain seq x y z
N MET A 1 10.73 -7.41 -0.87
CA MET A 1 9.33 -7.88 -0.79
C MET A 1 9.04 -8.75 -2.01
N PRO A 2 8.05 -9.66 -1.99
CA PRO A 2 7.66 -10.39 -3.21
C PRO A 2 7.23 -9.42 -4.32
N ALA A 3 7.44 -9.81 -5.58
CA ALA A 3 6.96 -9.06 -6.72
C ALA A 3 5.43 -8.95 -6.71
N TYR A 4 4.91 -7.82 -7.16
CA TYR A 4 3.48 -7.55 -7.30
C TYR A 4 3.08 -7.62 -8.78
N LEU A 5 2.23 -8.59 -9.12
CA LEU A 5 1.68 -8.73 -10.46
C LEU A 5 0.40 -7.91 -10.60
N THR A 6 0.38 -6.99 -11.55
CA THR A 6 -0.79 -6.17 -11.86
C THR A 6 -1.79 -6.94 -12.73
N SER A 7 -3.06 -6.54 -12.69
CA SER A 7 -4.09 -7.12 -13.57
C SER A 7 -3.88 -6.82 -15.06
N THR A 8 -2.98 -5.89 -15.38
CA THR A 8 -2.62 -5.47 -16.75
C THR A 8 -1.36 -6.16 -17.27
N GLY A 9 -0.80 -7.14 -16.54
CA GLY A 9 0.31 -7.98 -17.01
C GLY A 9 1.72 -7.47 -16.67
N PHE A 10 1.84 -6.43 -15.84
CA PHE A 10 3.14 -5.94 -15.37
C PHE A 10 3.56 -6.59 -14.06
N SER A 11 4.87 -6.81 -13.90
CA SER A 11 5.52 -7.23 -12.65
C SER A 11 6.26 -6.07 -12.01
N ILE A 12 5.89 -5.73 -10.79
CA ILE A 12 6.49 -4.64 -10.01
C ILE A 12 7.32 -5.24 -8.89
N THR A 13 8.57 -4.79 -8.71
CA THR A 13 9.42 -5.17 -7.57
C THR A 13 9.45 -4.02 -6.56
N PRO A 14 8.71 -4.10 -5.44
CA PRO A 14 8.70 -3.02 -4.49
C PRO A 14 9.88 -3.11 -3.52
N VAL A 15 10.57 -1.98 -3.37
CA VAL A 15 11.73 -1.79 -2.50
C VAL A 15 11.31 -0.96 -1.29
N LEU A 16 11.64 -1.44 -0.10
CA LEU A 16 11.43 -0.72 1.15
C LEU A 16 12.74 -0.06 1.58
N SER A 17 12.67 1.20 2.00
CA SER A 17 13.83 1.95 2.49
C SER A 17 13.47 2.77 3.72
N LEU A 18 14.49 3.12 4.50
CA LEU A 18 14.39 4.10 5.58
C LEU A 18 14.96 5.42 5.08
N VAL A 19 14.18 6.48 5.25
CA VAL A 19 14.59 7.84 4.87
C VAL A 19 15.17 8.53 6.11
N ARG A 20 16.26 9.28 5.95
CA ARG A 20 16.83 10.09 7.03
C ARG A 20 15.92 11.30 7.27
N PRO A 21 15.50 11.59 8.51
CA PRO A 21 14.73 12.79 8.82
C PRO A 21 15.49 14.08 8.46
N GLY A 22 14.74 15.17 8.26
CA GLY A 22 15.31 16.51 8.01
C GLY A 22 15.66 16.81 6.56
N PHE A 23 15.21 16.00 5.61
CA PHE A 23 15.30 16.32 4.18
C PHE A 23 14.21 17.32 3.78
N THR A 24 14.46 18.06 2.70
CA THR A 24 13.47 18.94 2.08
C THR A 24 12.92 18.24 0.83
N LEU A 25 11.60 18.15 0.74
CA LEU A 25 10.92 17.65 -0.46
C LEU A 25 10.96 18.72 -1.57
N ALA A 26 11.38 18.31 -2.76
CA ALA A 26 11.34 19.13 -3.97
C ALA A 26 10.62 18.35 -5.09
N PRO A 27 9.29 18.24 -5.04
CA PRO A 27 8.52 17.53 -6.07
C PRO A 27 8.56 18.30 -7.40
N ASP A 28 8.70 17.58 -8.50
CA ASP A 28 8.48 18.15 -9.82
C ASP A 28 6.97 18.30 -10.06
N SER A 29 6.50 19.54 -10.13
CA SER A 29 5.08 19.85 -10.34
C SER A 29 4.51 19.35 -11.68
N PHE A 30 5.35 19.01 -12.66
CA PHE A 30 4.90 18.40 -13.90
C PHE A 30 4.38 16.97 -13.67
N GLU A 31 4.99 16.23 -12.76
CA GLU A 31 4.68 14.81 -12.50
C GLU A 31 3.91 14.61 -11.18
N VAL A 32 4.22 15.42 -10.15
CA VAL A 32 3.75 15.24 -8.78
C VAL A 32 2.87 16.42 -8.35
N ALA A 33 1.56 16.17 -8.25
CA ALA A 33 0.61 17.18 -7.80
C ALA A 33 0.67 17.46 -6.29
N GLU A 34 0.98 16.45 -5.48
CA GLU A 34 0.98 16.55 -4.01
C GLU A 34 1.88 15.47 -3.39
N VAL A 35 2.46 15.78 -2.23
CA VAL A 35 3.16 14.83 -1.37
C VAL A 35 2.52 14.82 0.01
N PHE A 36 2.22 13.63 0.52
CA PHE A 36 1.65 13.44 1.85
C PHE A 36 2.27 12.22 2.55
N GLU A 37 2.19 12.20 3.88
CA GLU A 37 2.67 11.10 4.71
C GLU A 37 1.50 10.38 5.40
N VAL A 38 1.65 9.08 5.60
CA VAL A 38 0.70 8.24 6.32
C VAL A 38 1.43 7.56 7.46
N PRO A 39 0.95 7.65 8.71
CA PRO A 39 1.56 6.93 9.82
C PRO A 39 1.65 5.44 9.52
N LEU A 40 2.84 4.84 9.72
CA LEU A 40 3.03 3.41 9.50
C LEU A 40 2.03 2.58 10.32
N ALA A 41 1.73 2.99 11.56
CA ALA A 41 0.73 2.33 12.41
C ALA A 41 -0.66 2.26 11.75
N PHE A 42 -1.08 3.32 11.04
CA PHE A 42 -2.34 3.32 10.29
C PHE A 42 -2.31 2.29 9.16
N LEU A 43 -1.22 2.24 8.40
CA LEU A 43 -1.02 1.28 7.31
C LEU A 43 -0.92 -0.16 7.80
N MET A 44 -0.45 -0.38 9.03
CA MET A 44 -0.28 -1.72 9.63
C MET A 44 -1.52 -2.20 10.40
N ASP A 45 -2.56 -1.37 10.55
CA ASP A 45 -3.82 -1.78 11.16
C ASP A 45 -4.77 -2.35 10.08
N PRO A 46 -5.14 -3.65 10.15
CA PRO A 46 -6.04 -4.25 9.17
C PRO A 46 -7.44 -3.64 9.15
N ALA A 47 -7.87 -2.94 10.21
CA ALA A 47 -9.16 -2.23 10.22
C ALA A 47 -9.21 -1.10 9.16
N ASN A 48 -8.04 -0.60 8.74
CA ASN A 48 -7.94 0.43 7.70
C ASN A 48 -7.87 -0.17 6.28
N HIS A 49 -7.77 -1.50 6.13
CA HIS A 49 -7.69 -2.17 4.83
C HIS A 49 -9.09 -2.55 4.35
N ARG A 50 -9.82 -1.57 3.84
CA ARG A 50 -11.24 -1.74 3.49
C ARG A 50 -11.40 -2.38 2.13
N LEU A 51 -12.35 -3.32 2.02
CA LEU A 51 -12.73 -3.95 0.76
C LEU A 51 -13.83 -3.14 0.07
N TYR A 52 -13.55 -2.69 -1.14
CA TYR A 52 -14.50 -2.01 -2.01
C TYR A 52 -14.88 -2.91 -3.18
N ARG A 53 -15.97 -2.54 -3.86
CA ARG A 53 -16.48 -3.20 -5.05
C ARG A 53 -16.73 -2.16 -6.13
N ALA A 54 -16.37 -2.48 -7.36
CA ALA A 54 -16.70 -1.67 -8.54
C ALA A 54 -17.27 -2.56 -9.63
N THR A 55 -18.36 -2.09 -10.23
CA THR A 55 -18.92 -2.65 -11.46
C THR A 55 -18.12 -2.16 -12.65
N LEU A 56 -17.59 -3.09 -13.43
CA LEU A 56 -16.85 -2.80 -14.66
C LEU A 56 -17.82 -2.51 -15.82
N PRO A 57 -17.37 -1.87 -16.91
CA PRO A 57 -18.23 -1.59 -18.08
C PRO A 57 -18.87 -2.84 -18.71
N ASP A 58 -18.27 -4.01 -18.53
CA ASP A 58 -18.78 -5.30 -19.01
C ASP A 58 -19.72 -6.00 -18.00
N GLY A 59 -20.12 -5.31 -16.93
CA GLY A 59 -21.02 -5.80 -15.89
C GLY A 59 -20.37 -6.70 -14.85
N ARG A 60 -19.07 -7.01 -14.96
CA ARG A 60 -18.36 -7.79 -13.93
C ARG A 60 -18.12 -6.96 -12.69
N GLU A 61 -18.22 -7.62 -11.54
CA GLU A 61 -17.86 -7.02 -10.25
C GLU A 61 -16.40 -7.28 -9.91
N ARG A 62 -15.66 -6.21 -9.61
CA ARG A 62 -14.28 -6.30 -9.13
C ARG A 62 -14.20 -5.84 -7.69
N GLN A 63 -13.66 -6.71 -6.83
CA GLN A 63 -13.29 -6.32 -5.48
C GLN A 63 -11.84 -5.82 -5.43
N TYR A 64 -11.59 -4.80 -4.63
CA TYR A 64 -10.24 -4.26 -4.41
C TYR A 64 -10.12 -3.67 -3.01
N TYR A 65 -8.91 -3.68 -2.48
CA TYR A 65 -8.62 -3.02 -1.22
C TYR A 65 -8.27 -1.55 -1.42
N ALA A 66 -8.70 -0.72 -0.48
CA ALA A 66 -8.23 0.64 -0.35
C ALA A 66 -8.06 1.04 1.12
N MET A 67 -7.21 2.03 1.37
CA MET A 67 -6.91 2.62 2.68
C MET A 67 -7.17 4.13 2.62
N PRO A 68 -8.43 4.59 2.82
CA PRO A 68 -8.74 6.01 2.79
C PRO A 68 -8.07 6.74 3.97
N TRP A 69 -7.40 7.86 3.71
CA TRP A 69 -6.66 8.62 4.70
C TRP A 69 -6.75 10.12 4.41
N GLN A 70 -7.38 10.89 5.31
CA GLN A 70 -7.45 12.35 5.24
C GLN A 70 -7.80 12.93 3.85
N GLY A 71 -8.81 12.35 3.19
CA GLY A 71 -9.21 12.78 1.84
C GLY A 71 -8.45 12.10 0.70
N HIS A 72 -7.32 11.45 0.97
CA HIS A 72 -6.62 10.60 0.00
C HIS A 72 -7.24 9.20 -0.03
N PHE A 73 -7.36 8.64 -1.23
CA PHE A 73 -7.83 7.28 -1.44
C PHE A 73 -6.66 6.45 -1.94
N ILE A 74 -6.06 5.62 -1.08
CA ILE A 74 -4.90 4.79 -1.44
C ILE A 74 -5.42 3.44 -1.91
N TRP A 75 -5.30 3.14 -3.21
CA TRP A 75 -5.92 1.96 -3.85
C TRP A 75 -5.00 1.34 -4.91
N GLY A 76 -5.50 0.33 -5.63
CA GLY A 76 -4.80 -0.28 -6.76
C GLY A 76 -3.51 -0.99 -6.38
N ALA A 77 -2.50 -0.90 -7.25
CA ALA A 77 -1.19 -1.55 -7.03
C ALA A 77 -0.53 -1.09 -5.72
N THR A 78 -0.63 0.20 -5.37
CA THR A 78 -0.08 0.76 -4.14
C THR A 78 -0.70 0.10 -2.90
N ALA A 79 -2.03 0.02 -2.82
CA ALA A 79 -2.69 -0.66 -1.70
C ALA A 79 -2.33 -2.16 -1.66
N GLY A 80 -2.21 -2.82 -2.81
CA GLY A 80 -1.76 -4.21 -2.90
C GLY A 80 -0.35 -4.42 -2.33
N MET A 81 0.60 -3.57 -2.71
CA MET A 81 1.98 -3.62 -2.19
C MET A 81 2.06 -3.32 -0.69
N LEU A 82 1.26 -2.36 -0.20
CA LEU A 82 1.18 -2.05 1.24
C LEU A 82 0.58 -3.22 2.05
N ARG A 83 -0.41 -3.94 1.52
CA ARG A 83 -0.93 -5.16 2.16
C ARG A 83 0.11 -6.28 2.18
N ASN A 84 0.91 -6.43 1.13
CA ASN A 84 2.03 -7.38 1.13
C ASN A 84 3.05 -7.03 2.22
N LEU A 85 3.37 -5.74 2.41
CA LEU A 85 4.23 -5.29 3.51
C LEU A 85 3.61 -5.64 4.88
N TYR A 86 2.33 -5.34 5.09
CA TYR A 86 1.61 -5.69 6.32
C TYR A 86 1.71 -7.19 6.63
N HIS A 87 1.42 -8.06 5.66
CA HIS A 87 1.50 -9.49 5.85
C HIS A 87 2.92 -9.96 6.21
N LEU A 88 3.94 -9.39 5.55
CA LEU A 88 5.35 -9.71 5.83
C LEU A 88 5.75 -9.30 7.26
N VAL A 89 5.39 -8.10 7.70
CA VAL A 89 5.68 -7.63 9.06
C VAL A 89 4.95 -8.48 10.10
N ARG A 90 3.66 -8.78 9.88
CA ARG A 90 2.86 -9.61 10.79
C ARG A 90 3.41 -11.03 10.93
N GLN A 91 3.82 -11.65 9.82
CA GLN A 91 4.43 -12.97 9.84
C GLN A 91 5.75 -12.96 10.60
N ARG A 92 6.59 -11.93 10.39
CA ARG A 92 7.87 -11.79 11.10
C ARG A 92 7.67 -11.67 12.61
N LEU A 93 6.73 -10.84 13.05
CA LEU A 93 6.42 -10.65 14.47
C LEU A 93 5.86 -11.92 15.13
N ALA A 94 4.99 -12.66 14.42
CA ALA A 94 4.46 -13.92 14.92
C ALA A 94 5.57 -14.98 15.08
N ALA A 95 6.51 -15.05 14.14
CA ALA A 95 7.66 -15.94 14.22
C ALA A 95 8.59 -15.59 15.41
N ASP A 96 8.81 -14.30 15.69
CA ASP A 96 9.61 -13.88 16.85
C ASP A 96 8.90 -14.13 18.19
N ALA A 97 7.57 -14.02 18.23
CA ALA A 97 6.79 -14.28 19.43
C ALA A 97 6.69 -15.78 19.79
N GLY A 98 6.85 -16.68 18.81
CA GLY A 98 6.81 -18.14 19.00
C GLY A 98 8.14 -18.78 19.42
N TRP A 99 9.22 -18.01 19.56
CA TRP A 99 10.54 -18.45 20.04
C TRP A 99 10.75 -18.12 21.55
N ARG A 100 9.67 -18.06 22.33
CA ARG A 100 9.75 -17.94 23.79
C ARG A 100 9.11 -19.13 24.47
#